data_AF-A0A5C4JMK4-F1
#
_entry.id   AF-A0A5C4JMK4-F1
#
_cell.length_a   1.000
_cell.length_b   1.000
_cell.length_c   1.000
_cell.angle_alpha   90.00
_cell.angle_beta   90.00
_cell.angle_gamma   90.00
#
_symmetry.space_group_name_H-M   'P 1'
#
loop_
_entity.id
_entity.type
_entity.pdbx_description
1 polymer ?
#
loop_
_entity_poly.entity_id
_entity_poly.type
_entity_poly.pdbx_seq_one_letter_code
_entity_poly.pdbx_strand_id
1 'polypeptide(L)'
;MSENRAFIFLVLAFAMLWLPLGQHEFLLTGWMKLGTFMAPFLLFLAFAFSDRPLRLADNDVGLYALILWIAYIIHQFEEHWVDLYGQVYAFKPYVNMVLLDLMRAPAGTSPPLTDAGVFVINTSLVWLVAALAILRARHHLFPALCMVSIVLVNAVSHVGMAIIRGGYNPGLLTAIVLFFPLSLAIYHRFLKAGIASRGEVVASIGWGVIAHIIMFAGLLAAGYFHVIPEMGYFALLVIWSAVPCLVLRNGPPGALMKPLGG
;
A
#
# COMPACT_ATOMS: atom_id res chain seq x y z
N MET A 1 18.40 -10.78 -18.02
CA MET A 1 19.20 -9.55 -17.76
C MET A 1 18.35 -8.34 -17.37
N SER A 2 17.14 -8.15 -17.90
CA SER A 2 16.29 -6.98 -17.58
C SER A 2 15.73 -6.98 -16.14
N GLU A 3 15.31 -8.14 -15.61
CA GLU A 3 14.73 -8.23 -14.26
C GLU A 3 15.72 -7.88 -13.14
N ASN A 4 16.98 -8.33 -13.24
CA ASN A 4 18.02 -7.98 -12.26
C ASN A 4 18.29 -6.46 -12.23
N ARG A 5 18.23 -5.78 -13.39
CA ARG A 5 18.41 -4.32 -13.46
C ARG A 5 17.25 -3.59 -12.81
N ALA A 6 16.00 -4.02 -13.05
CA ALA A 6 14.82 -3.42 -12.44
C ALA A 6 14.80 -3.61 -10.91
N PHE A 7 15.20 -4.79 -10.42
CA PHE A 7 15.34 -5.06 -9.00
C PHE A 7 16.43 -4.20 -8.34
N ILE A 8 17.61 -4.09 -8.95
CA ILE A 8 18.68 -3.20 -8.47
C ILE A 8 18.20 -1.75 -8.44
N PHE A 9 17.51 -1.29 -9.49
CA PHE A 9 16.93 0.06 -9.52
C PHE A 9 15.94 0.29 -8.39
N LEU A 10 15.07 -0.68 -8.11
CA LEU A 10 14.12 -0.59 -6.99
C LEU A 10 14.83 -0.49 -5.65
N VAL A 11 15.83 -1.36 -5.43
CA VAL A 11 16.64 -1.33 -4.20
C VAL A 11 17.33 0.02 -4.04
N LEU A 12 17.92 0.57 -5.11
CA LEU A 12 18.56 1.89 -5.07
C LEU A 12 17.56 3.02 -4.83
N ALA A 13 16.40 3.00 -5.49
CA ALA A 13 15.36 4.02 -5.31
C ALA A 13 14.80 4.01 -3.87
N PHE A 14 14.54 2.83 -3.32
CA PHE A 14 14.15 2.69 -1.92
C PHE A 14 15.28 3.06 -0.97
N ALA A 15 16.54 2.71 -1.27
CA ALA A 15 17.67 3.18 -0.49
C ALA A 15 17.75 4.72 -0.48
N MET A 16 17.49 5.40 -1.59
CA MET A 16 17.48 6.87 -1.65
C MET A 16 16.33 7.52 -0.86
N LEU A 17 15.23 6.81 -0.64
CA LEU A 17 14.15 7.28 0.22
C LEU A 17 14.52 7.23 1.71
N TRP A 18 15.42 6.31 2.11
CA TRP A 18 15.70 6.00 3.52
C TRP A 18 17.12 6.39 3.96
N LEU A 19 18.05 6.59 3.02
CA LEU A 19 19.40 7.07 3.29
C LEU A 19 19.38 8.60 3.42
N PRO A 20 19.83 9.15 4.56
CA PRO A 20 19.86 10.58 4.77
C PRO A 20 21.00 11.21 3.96
N LEU A 21 20.69 11.70 2.76
CA LEU A 21 21.57 12.49 1.89
C LEU A 21 21.27 14.00 2.05
N GLY A 22 20.73 14.41 3.21
CA GLY A 22 20.30 15.77 3.52
C GLY A 22 18.82 16.10 3.20
N GLN A 23 18.08 15.15 2.63
CA GLN A 23 16.67 15.31 2.20
C GLN A 23 15.63 14.80 3.21
N HIS A 24 16.06 14.34 4.39
CA HIS A 24 15.21 13.59 5.31
C HIS A 24 13.98 14.40 5.78
N GLU A 25 14.17 15.65 6.22
CA GLU A 25 13.05 16.51 6.65
C GLU A 25 12.03 16.78 5.53
N PHE A 26 12.54 16.98 4.30
CA PHE A 26 11.69 17.12 3.12
C PHE A 26 10.89 15.85 2.85
N LEU A 27 11.50 14.68 2.95
CA LEU A 27 10.80 13.41 2.72
C LEU A 27 9.74 13.14 3.78
N LEU A 28 10.02 13.40 5.06
CA LEU A 28 9.05 13.18 6.14
C LEU A 28 7.72 13.92 5.91
N THR A 29 7.77 15.10 5.31
CA THR A 29 6.59 15.98 5.14
C THR A 29 6.12 16.13 3.68
N GLY A 30 6.95 15.74 2.72
CA GLY A 30 6.75 15.97 1.28
C GLY A 30 6.65 14.70 0.44
N TRP A 31 6.79 13.51 1.03
CA TRP A 31 6.76 12.24 0.28
C TRP A 31 5.48 12.05 -0.55
N MET A 32 4.32 12.48 -0.07
CA MET A 32 3.05 12.38 -0.81
C MET A 32 3.04 13.31 -2.03
N LYS A 33 3.65 14.49 -1.94
CA LYS A 33 3.84 15.40 -3.07
C LYS A 33 4.76 14.76 -4.10
N LEU A 34 5.87 14.19 -3.63
CA LEU A 34 6.80 13.46 -4.49
C LEU A 34 6.07 12.33 -5.23
N GLY A 35 5.31 11.49 -4.52
CA GLY A 35 4.50 10.44 -5.15
C GLY A 35 3.51 10.97 -6.18
N THR A 36 2.78 12.03 -5.84
CA THR A 36 1.79 12.68 -6.72
C THR A 36 2.44 13.19 -8.01
N PHE A 37 3.55 13.91 -7.89
CA PHE A 37 4.26 14.46 -9.06
C PHE A 37 5.02 13.39 -9.83
N MET A 38 5.44 12.29 -9.20
CA MET A 38 6.11 11.17 -9.87
C MET A 38 5.16 10.29 -10.66
N ALA A 39 3.88 10.14 -10.26
CA ALA A 39 2.96 9.21 -10.90
C ALA A 39 2.81 9.40 -12.42
N PRO A 40 2.67 10.64 -12.96
CA PRO A 40 2.65 10.86 -14.41
C PRO A 40 3.95 10.47 -15.11
N PHE A 41 5.11 10.67 -14.47
CA PHE A 41 6.40 10.25 -15.03
C PHE A 41 6.55 8.74 -15.00
N LEU A 42 6.17 8.07 -13.91
CA LEU A 42 6.19 6.60 -13.83
C LEU A 42 5.28 5.97 -14.88
N LEU A 43 4.10 6.55 -15.09
CA LEU A 43 3.21 6.20 -16.19
C LEU A 43 3.89 6.42 -17.54
N PHE A 44 4.40 7.63 -17.80
CA PHE A 44 5.08 7.94 -19.05
C PHE A 44 6.24 6.99 -19.34
N LEU A 45 7.09 6.69 -18.35
CA LEU A 45 8.19 5.74 -18.48
C LEU A 45 7.67 4.33 -18.76
N ALA A 46 6.61 3.89 -18.08
CA ALA A 46 5.96 2.61 -18.34
C ALA A 46 5.39 2.55 -19.77
N PHE A 47 4.83 3.65 -20.30
CA PHE A 47 4.35 3.73 -21.68
C PHE A 47 5.50 3.78 -22.70
N ALA A 48 6.50 4.62 -22.48
CA ALA A 48 7.56 4.92 -23.43
C ALA A 48 8.59 3.79 -23.55
N PHE A 49 8.81 3.03 -22.48
CA PHE A 49 9.81 1.96 -22.42
C PHE A 49 9.18 0.55 -22.33
N SER A 50 7.86 0.44 -22.44
CA SER A 50 7.24 -0.88 -22.61
C SER A 50 7.33 -1.30 -24.07
N ASP A 51 8.12 -2.35 -24.33
CA ASP A 51 8.14 -3.05 -25.62
C ASP A 51 6.79 -3.72 -25.97
N ARG A 52 5.83 -3.68 -25.04
CA ARG A 52 4.48 -4.21 -25.22
C ARG A 52 3.49 -3.07 -25.37
N PRO A 53 2.59 -3.10 -26.36
CA PRO A 53 1.43 -2.22 -26.35
C PRO A 53 0.64 -2.49 -25.07
N LEU A 54 0.32 -1.43 -24.33
CA LEU A 54 -0.59 -1.49 -23.19
C LEU A 54 -1.97 -1.88 -23.71
N ARG A 55 -2.19 -3.18 -23.84
CA ARG A 55 -3.51 -3.75 -24.05
C ARG A 55 -4.09 -3.91 -22.65
N LEU A 56 -5.27 -3.35 -22.43
CA LEU A 56 -6.15 -3.76 -21.33
C LEU A 56 -6.58 -5.22 -21.60
N ALA A 57 -5.62 -6.14 -21.56
CA ALA A 57 -5.87 -7.55 -21.59
C ALA A 57 -6.44 -7.94 -20.23
N ASP A 58 -7.42 -8.82 -20.24
CA ASP A 58 -8.16 -9.20 -19.03
C ASP A 58 -7.28 -9.78 -17.92
N ASN A 59 -6.03 -10.16 -18.25
CA ASN A 59 -5.09 -10.89 -17.41
C ASN A 59 -3.76 -10.18 -17.12
N ASP A 60 -3.60 -8.89 -17.43
CA ASP A 60 -2.34 -8.18 -17.11
C ASP A 60 -2.26 -7.78 -15.63
N VAL A 61 -1.79 -8.71 -14.80
CA VAL A 61 -1.61 -8.53 -13.34
C VAL A 61 -0.71 -7.32 -13.02
N GLY A 62 0.31 -7.06 -13.85
CA GLY A 62 1.24 -5.95 -13.63
C GLY A 62 0.55 -4.60 -13.86
N LEU A 63 -0.30 -4.51 -14.88
CA LEU A 63 -1.12 -3.33 -15.13
C LEU A 63 -2.10 -3.06 -13.97
N TYR A 64 -2.77 -4.09 -13.43
CA TYR A 64 -3.64 -3.88 -12.26
C TYR A 64 -2.87 -3.41 -11.03
N ALA A 65 -1.68 -3.96 -10.77
CA ALA A 65 -0.82 -3.50 -9.68
C ALA A 65 -0.40 -2.02 -9.87
N LEU A 66 -0.09 -1.60 -11.10
CA LEU A 66 0.20 -0.20 -11.43
C LEU A 66 -1.03 0.71 -11.23
N ILE A 67 -2.20 0.29 -11.69
CA ILE A 67 -3.46 1.03 -11.49
C ILE A 67 -3.75 1.20 -9.99
N LEU A 68 -3.57 0.15 -9.19
CA LEU A 68 -3.74 0.21 -7.74
C LEU A 68 -2.73 1.15 -7.09
N TRP A 69 -1.48 1.17 -7.54
CA TRP A 69 -0.48 2.11 -7.02
C TRP A 69 -0.87 3.56 -7.31
N ILE A 70 -1.30 3.86 -8.53
CA ILE A 70 -1.75 5.20 -8.92
C ILE A 70 -2.99 5.59 -8.11
N ALA A 71 -3.95 4.69 -7.96
CA ALA A 71 -5.11 4.92 -7.12
C ALA A 71 -4.69 5.24 -5.69
N TYR A 72 -3.68 4.53 -5.16
CA TYR A 72 -3.15 4.80 -3.83
C TYR A 72 -2.46 6.17 -3.73
N ILE A 73 -1.71 6.59 -4.76
CA ILE A 73 -1.12 7.93 -4.77
C ILE A 73 -2.22 9.01 -4.74
N ILE A 74 -3.32 8.81 -5.46
CA ILE A 74 -4.49 9.72 -5.42
C ILE A 74 -5.12 9.73 -4.02
N HIS A 75 -5.24 8.58 -3.37
CA HIS A 75 -5.72 8.50 -1.99
C HIS A 75 -4.77 9.19 -1.01
N GLN A 76 -3.46 8.97 -1.11
CA GLN A 76 -2.45 9.63 -0.27
C GLN A 76 -2.41 11.15 -0.46
N PHE A 77 -2.80 11.65 -1.64
CA PHE A 77 -3.02 13.08 -1.85
C PHE A 77 -4.15 13.59 -0.96
N GLU A 78 -5.31 12.94 -0.98
CA GLU A 78 -6.47 13.34 -0.18
C GLU A 78 -6.23 13.12 1.33
N GLU A 79 -5.66 11.98 1.69
CA GLU A 79 -5.39 11.60 3.07
C GLU A 79 -4.30 12.49 3.69
N HIS A 80 -3.14 12.62 3.04
CA HIS A 80 -1.97 13.20 3.66
C HIS A 80 -1.60 14.60 3.20
N TRP A 81 -2.12 15.09 2.06
CA TRP A 81 -1.83 16.46 1.61
C TRP A 81 -3.01 17.39 1.78
N VAL A 82 -4.09 17.22 1.02
CA VAL A 82 -5.24 18.13 1.03
C VAL A 82 -6.53 17.32 1.08
N ASP A 83 -7.25 17.41 2.18
CA ASP A 83 -8.49 16.66 2.38
C ASP A 83 -9.68 17.26 1.60
N LEU A 84 -10.84 16.59 1.63
CA LEU A 84 -12.07 17.05 0.95
C LEU A 84 -12.49 18.48 1.32
N TYR A 85 -12.16 18.95 2.53
CA TYR A 85 -12.49 20.29 3.01
C TYR A 85 -11.38 21.31 2.78
N GLY A 86 -10.31 20.93 2.07
CA GLY A 86 -9.16 21.78 1.79
C GLY A 86 -8.19 21.91 2.97
N GLN A 87 -8.34 21.08 4.02
CA GLN A 87 -7.41 21.09 5.16
C GLN A 87 -6.11 20.40 4.77
N VAL A 88 -5.00 21.07 5.07
CA VAL A 88 -3.67 20.57 4.71
C VAL A 88 -3.11 19.72 5.86
N TYR A 89 -2.65 18.50 5.56
CA TYR A 89 -2.06 17.56 6.53
C TYR A 89 -2.99 17.14 7.68
N ALA A 90 -4.31 17.04 7.43
CA ALA A 90 -5.32 16.78 8.45
C ALA A 90 -5.31 15.34 9.03
N PHE A 91 -4.80 14.35 8.29
CA PHE A 91 -4.88 12.95 8.71
C PHE A 91 -4.12 12.64 10.00
N LYS A 92 -2.86 13.06 10.12
CA LYS A 92 -2.05 12.76 11.32
C LYS A 92 -2.69 13.32 12.60
N PRO A 93 -3.11 14.60 12.65
CA PRO A 93 -3.89 15.13 13.77
C PRO A 93 -5.17 14.34 14.04
N TYR A 94 -5.93 13.99 13.00
CA TYR A 94 -7.17 13.22 13.14
C TYR A 94 -6.93 11.85 13.79
N VAL A 95 -5.96 11.06 13.28
CA VAL A 95 -5.63 9.74 13.82
C VAL A 95 -5.15 9.84 15.26
N ASN A 96 -4.28 10.81 15.57
CA ASN A 96 -3.80 11.01 16.93
C ASN A 96 -4.94 11.35 17.90
N MET A 97 -5.84 12.26 17.52
CA MET A 97 -7.03 12.59 18.31
C MET A 97 -7.89 11.36 18.56
N VAL A 98 -8.18 10.59 17.50
CA VAL A 98 -9.00 9.38 17.58
C VAL A 98 -8.38 8.35 18.52
N LEU A 99 -7.08 8.07 18.40
CA LEU A 99 -6.37 7.10 19.22
C LEU A 99 -6.32 7.50 20.69
N LEU A 100 -5.99 8.76 20.98
CA LEU A 100 -5.93 9.26 22.36
C LEU A 100 -7.30 9.21 23.03
N ASP A 101 -8.37 9.55 22.29
CA ASP A 101 -9.75 9.44 22.78
C ASP A 101 -10.17 7.99 23.04
N LEU A 102 -9.89 7.07 22.11
CA LEU A 102 -10.15 5.63 22.26
C LEU A 102 -9.45 5.03 23.50
N MET A 103 -8.24 5.49 23.80
CA MET A 103 -7.47 5.07 24.96
C MET A 103 -7.82 5.81 26.25
N ARG A 104 -8.69 6.84 26.19
CA ARG A 104 -8.98 7.77 27.29
C ARG A 104 -7.70 8.34 27.91
N ALA A 105 -6.76 8.72 27.05
CA ALA A 105 -5.46 9.22 27.46
C ALA A 105 -5.60 10.53 28.27
N PRO A 106 -4.76 10.76 29.29
CA PRO A 106 -4.73 12.02 30.02
C PRO A 106 -4.49 13.24 29.12
N ALA A 107 -4.95 14.41 29.56
CA ALA A 107 -4.63 15.66 28.88
C ALA A 107 -3.11 15.88 28.84
N GLY A 108 -2.59 16.26 27.67
CA GLY A 108 -1.15 16.47 27.47
C GLY A 108 -0.35 15.22 27.12
N THR A 109 -0.99 14.05 26.98
CA THR A 109 -0.28 12.85 26.47
C THR A 109 0.23 13.08 25.05
N SER A 110 1.49 12.70 24.83
CA SER A 110 2.14 12.81 23.53
C SER A 110 1.39 12.01 22.45
N PRO A 111 1.25 12.57 21.24
CA PRO A 111 0.59 11.89 20.14
C PRO A 111 1.42 10.66 19.67
N PRO A 112 0.79 9.50 19.49
CA PRO A 112 1.53 8.28 19.13
C PRO A 112 2.00 8.22 17.67
N LEU A 113 1.30 8.85 16.74
CA LEU A 113 1.67 8.89 15.31
C LEU A 113 2.60 10.07 15.02
N THR A 114 3.84 9.76 14.66
CA THR A 114 4.90 10.70 14.27
C THR A 114 4.92 10.92 12.75
N ASP A 115 5.63 11.96 12.29
CA ASP A 115 5.87 12.15 10.84
C ASP A 115 6.71 11.03 10.23
N ALA A 116 7.69 10.53 10.99
CA ALA A 116 8.47 9.35 10.61
C ALA A 116 7.58 8.12 10.45
N GLY A 117 6.64 7.90 11.39
CA GLY A 117 5.65 6.84 11.31
C GLY A 117 4.80 6.93 10.05
N VAL A 118 4.22 8.10 9.75
CA VAL A 118 3.43 8.31 8.52
C VAL A 118 4.24 8.00 7.27
N PHE A 119 5.47 8.53 7.19
CA PHE A 119 6.36 8.32 6.05
C PHE A 119 6.73 6.84 5.86
N VAL A 120 7.15 6.17 6.93
CA VAL A 120 7.60 4.77 6.88
C VAL A 120 6.44 3.85 6.57
N ILE A 121 5.29 3.99 7.23
CA ILE A 121 4.09 3.19 6.97
C ILE A 121 3.75 3.23 5.48
N ASN A 122 3.68 4.43 4.90
CA ASN A 122 3.26 4.59 3.51
C ASN A 122 4.32 4.12 2.51
N THR A 123 5.58 4.46 2.71
CA THR A 123 6.63 4.04 1.77
C THR A 123 6.91 2.55 1.85
N SER A 124 6.82 1.93 3.04
CA SER A 124 6.99 0.48 3.19
C SER A 124 5.73 -0.29 2.80
N LEU A 125 4.64 -0.18 3.56
CA LEU A 125 3.46 -1.03 3.34
C LEU A 125 2.77 -0.77 2.01
N VAL A 126 2.81 0.45 1.49
CA VAL A 126 2.13 0.77 0.22
C VAL A 126 3.11 0.73 -0.94
N TRP A 127 4.12 1.60 -0.95
CA TRP A 127 4.94 1.77 -2.14
C TRP A 127 5.82 0.55 -2.41
N LEU A 128 6.42 -0.05 -1.38
CA LEU A 128 7.26 -1.23 -1.57
C LEU A 128 6.40 -2.41 -2.06
N VAL A 129 5.23 -2.63 -1.46
CA VAL A 129 4.32 -3.72 -1.88
C VAL A 129 3.84 -3.51 -3.31
N ALA A 130 3.45 -2.29 -3.68
CA ALA A 130 3.05 -1.96 -5.05
C ALA A 130 4.19 -2.20 -6.06
N ALA A 131 5.40 -1.73 -5.74
CA ALA A 131 6.55 -1.90 -6.60
C ALA A 131 6.93 -3.39 -6.75
N LEU A 132 6.92 -4.14 -5.65
CA LEU A 132 7.14 -5.58 -5.66
C LEU A 132 6.06 -6.32 -6.46
N ALA A 133 4.79 -5.91 -6.34
CA ALA A 133 3.69 -6.45 -7.13
C ALA A 133 3.90 -6.26 -8.64
N ILE A 134 4.29 -5.06 -9.06
CA ILE A 134 4.58 -4.77 -10.48
C ILE A 134 5.78 -5.58 -10.98
N LEU A 135 6.89 -5.58 -10.23
CA LEU A 135 8.11 -6.29 -10.63
C LEU A 135 7.91 -7.81 -10.70
N ARG A 136 7.10 -8.36 -9.80
CA ARG A 136 6.91 -9.81 -9.66
C ARG A 136 5.68 -10.32 -10.40
N ALA A 137 4.83 -9.46 -10.94
CA ALA A 137 3.57 -9.82 -11.60
C ALA A 137 3.70 -10.90 -12.68
N ARG A 138 4.86 -11.02 -13.33
CA ARG A 138 5.12 -12.05 -14.35
C ARG A 138 5.23 -13.47 -13.79
N HIS A 139 5.68 -13.59 -12.54
CA HIS A 139 6.05 -14.87 -11.93
C HIS A 139 5.26 -15.17 -10.65
N HIS A 140 4.66 -14.15 -10.04
CA HIS A 140 3.97 -14.25 -8.77
C HIS A 140 2.73 -13.36 -8.76
N LEU A 141 1.57 -13.98 -8.58
CA LEU A 141 0.30 -13.30 -8.43
C LEU A 141 0.12 -12.71 -7.02
N PHE A 142 0.62 -13.40 -6.00
CA PHE A 142 0.28 -13.12 -4.61
C PHE A 142 0.64 -11.70 -4.14
N PRO A 143 1.80 -11.11 -4.49
CA PRO A 143 2.08 -9.70 -4.20
C PRO A 143 1.02 -8.73 -4.74
N ALA A 144 0.51 -8.97 -5.95
CA ALA A 144 -0.56 -8.14 -6.52
C ALA A 144 -1.88 -8.31 -5.77
N LEU A 145 -2.24 -9.54 -5.36
CA LEU A 145 -3.40 -9.76 -4.49
C LEU A 145 -3.24 -9.07 -3.13
N CYS A 146 -2.04 -9.07 -2.56
CA CYS A 146 -1.75 -8.32 -1.33
C CYS A 146 -1.91 -6.81 -1.54
N MET A 147 -1.52 -6.27 -2.70
CA MET A 147 -1.78 -4.86 -3.04
C MET A 147 -3.29 -4.55 -3.12
N VAL A 148 -4.09 -5.43 -3.75
CA VAL A 148 -5.57 -5.30 -3.76
C VAL A 148 -6.10 -5.30 -2.32
N SER A 149 -5.55 -6.17 -1.47
CA SER A 149 -5.93 -6.30 -0.07
C SER A 149 -5.64 -5.05 0.75
N ILE A 150 -4.46 -4.45 0.62
CA ILE A 150 -4.12 -3.19 1.33
C ILE A 150 -5.14 -2.12 0.98
N VAL A 151 -5.43 -1.95 -0.31
CA VAL A 151 -6.40 -0.96 -0.82
C VAL A 151 -7.79 -1.23 -0.23
N LEU A 152 -8.25 -2.48 -0.21
CA LEU A 152 -9.55 -2.84 0.35
C LEU A 152 -9.62 -2.62 1.86
N VAL A 153 -8.64 -3.12 2.62
CA VAL A 153 -8.63 -3.02 4.09
C VAL A 153 -8.48 -1.57 4.55
N ASN A 154 -7.68 -0.78 3.84
CA ASN A 154 -7.57 0.66 4.09
C ASN A 154 -8.94 1.33 3.86
N ALA A 155 -9.62 1.06 2.73
CA ALA A 155 -10.95 1.60 2.47
C ALA A 155 -11.98 1.22 3.56
N VAL A 156 -11.99 -0.05 3.97
CA VAL A 156 -12.84 -0.53 5.07
C VAL A 156 -12.53 0.20 6.38
N SER A 157 -11.26 0.51 6.64
CA SER A 157 -10.84 1.23 7.84
C SER A 157 -11.37 2.68 7.85
N HIS A 158 -11.25 3.42 6.74
CA HIS A 158 -11.82 4.78 6.64
C HIS A 158 -13.34 4.78 6.75
N VAL A 159 -14.02 3.87 6.04
CA VAL A 159 -15.49 3.75 6.10
C VAL A 159 -15.95 3.36 7.50
N GLY A 160 -15.31 2.37 8.12
CA GLY A 160 -15.60 1.94 9.48
C GLY A 160 -15.42 3.08 10.48
N MET A 161 -14.32 3.81 10.39
CA MET A 161 -14.08 4.98 11.25
C MET A 161 -15.10 6.09 11.02
N ALA A 162 -15.53 6.33 9.78
CA ALA A 162 -16.57 7.32 9.48
C ALA A 162 -17.91 6.94 10.12
N ILE A 163 -18.27 5.65 10.09
CA ILE A 163 -19.49 5.14 10.74
C ILE A 163 -19.38 5.29 12.26
N ILE A 164 -18.26 4.87 12.86
CA ILE A 164 -18.06 4.92 14.32
C ILE A 164 -18.07 6.36 14.84
N ARG A 165 -17.45 7.30 14.11
CA ARG A 165 -17.33 8.71 14.52
C ARG A 165 -18.47 9.59 13.99
N GLY A 166 -19.34 9.07 13.13
CA GLY A 166 -20.44 9.81 12.53
C GLY A 166 -19.97 10.99 11.67
N GLY A 167 -18.82 10.89 11.02
CA GLY A 167 -18.20 12.03 10.35
C GLY A 167 -17.13 11.67 9.33
N TYR A 168 -16.78 12.66 8.52
CA TYR A 168 -15.69 12.55 7.56
C TYR A 168 -14.34 12.37 8.26
N ASN A 169 -13.46 11.60 7.64
CA ASN A 169 -12.05 11.53 7.98
C ASN A 169 -11.19 11.66 6.71
N PRO A 170 -9.98 12.25 6.80
CA PRO A 170 -9.11 12.37 5.64
C PRO A 170 -8.81 11.00 5.02
N GLY A 171 -9.03 10.85 3.72
CA GLY A 171 -8.94 9.58 2.99
C GLY A 171 -10.31 8.95 2.67
N LEU A 172 -11.39 9.41 3.31
CA LEU A 172 -12.72 8.79 3.18
C LEU A 172 -13.30 8.94 1.77
N LEU A 173 -13.10 10.08 1.12
CA LEU A 173 -13.68 10.31 -0.20
C LEU A 173 -13.13 9.27 -1.18
N THR A 174 -11.80 9.20 -1.29
CA THR A 174 -11.15 8.29 -2.22
C THR A 174 -11.27 6.84 -1.77
N ALA A 175 -11.39 6.56 -0.46
CA ALA A 175 -11.75 5.23 0.02
C ALA A 175 -13.07 4.73 -0.59
N ILE A 176 -14.11 5.57 -0.60
CA ILE A 176 -15.44 5.22 -1.12
C ILE A 176 -15.47 5.21 -2.65
N VAL A 177 -14.98 6.27 -3.30
CA VAL A 177 -15.17 6.45 -4.74
C VAL A 177 -14.14 5.70 -5.59
N LEU A 178 -13.01 5.32 -5.00
CA LEU A 178 -11.88 4.76 -5.74
C LEU A 178 -11.45 3.40 -5.18
N PHE A 179 -11.01 3.33 -3.92
CA PHE A 179 -10.44 2.09 -3.38
C PHE A 179 -11.45 0.95 -3.31
N PHE A 180 -12.63 1.20 -2.75
CA PHE A 180 -13.65 0.19 -2.57
C PHE A 180 -14.13 -0.40 -3.91
N PRO A 181 -14.58 0.39 -4.90
CA PRO A 181 -15.01 -0.17 -6.19
C PRO A 181 -13.86 -0.84 -6.95
N LEU A 182 -12.66 -0.25 -6.94
CA LEU A 182 -11.52 -0.78 -7.69
C LEU A 182 -11.04 -2.12 -7.14
N SER A 183 -10.89 -2.24 -5.81
CA SER A 183 -10.44 -3.49 -5.18
C SER A 183 -11.43 -4.63 -5.39
N LEU A 184 -12.73 -4.37 -5.23
CA LEU A 184 -13.77 -5.36 -5.50
C LEU A 184 -13.82 -5.78 -6.98
N ALA A 185 -13.70 -4.81 -7.90
CA ALA A 185 -13.69 -5.09 -9.34
C ALA A 185 -12.50 -5.97 -9.75
N ILE A 186 -11.31 -5.70 -9.20
CA ILE A 186 -10.10 -6.48 -9.49
C ILE A 186 -10.20 -7.89 -8.91
N TYR A 187 -10.62 -8.05 -7.64
CA TYR A 187 -10.85 -9.38 -7.08
C TYR A 187 -11.90 -10.17 -7.87
N HIS A 188 -13.03 -9.54 -8.20
CA HIS A 188 -14.06 -10.16 -9.01
C HIS A 188 -13.52 -10.62 -10.37
N ARG A 189 -12.74 -9.76 -11.05
CA ARG A 189 -12.14 -10.08 -12.35
C ARG A 189 -11.14 -11.21 -12.25
N PHE A 190 -10.26 -11.20 -11.26
CA PHE A 190 -9.25 -12.25 -11.08
C PHE A 190 -9.90 -13.60 -10.78
N LEU A 191 -10.98 -13.62 -9.99
CA LEU A 191 -11.76 -14.84 -9.76
C LEU A 191 -12.48 -15.31 -11.03
N LYS A 192 -13.15 -14.39 -11.75
CA LYS A 192 -13.93 -14.71 -12.96
C LYS A 192 -13.04 -15.22 -14.10
N ALA A 193 -11.85 -14.67 -14.24
CA ALA A 193 -10.87 -15.06 -15.25
C ALA A 193 -10.04 -16.29 -14.86
N GLY A 194 -10.26 -16.88 -13.67
CA GLY A 194 -9.47 -18.00 -13.17
C GLY A 194 -8.01 -17.65 -12.86
N ILE A 195 -7.69 -16.36 -12.76
CA ILE A 195 -6.35 -15.86 -12.42
C ILE A 195 -6.05 -16.10 -10.95
N ALA A 196 -7.05 -15.97 -10.07
CA ALA A 196 -6.89 -16.24 -8.64
C ALA A 196 -7.93 -17.26 -8.18
N SER A 197 -7.53 -18.12 -7.25
CA SER A 197 -8.47 -18.96 -6.50
C SER A 197 -9.11 -18.16 -5.35
N ARG A 198 -10.27 -18.63 -4.85
CA ARG A 198 -10.90 -18.05 -3.65
C ARG A 198 -9.98 -18.11 -2.44
N GLY A 199 -9.18 -19.19 -2.31
CA GLY A 199 -8.22 -19.35 -1.23
C GLY A 199 -7.12 -18.28 -1.25
N GLU A 200 -6.59 -17.95 -2.43
CA GLU A 200 -5.58 -16.90 -2.59
C GLU A 200 -6.15 -15.50 -2.29
N VAL A 201 -7.39 -15.23 -2.68
CA VAL A 201 -8.09 -13.99 -2.31
C VAL A 201 -8.22 -13.88 -0.79
N VAL A 202 -8.75 -14.91 -0.13
CA VAL A 202 -8.89 -14.93 1.35
C VAL A 202 -7.54 -14.79 2.04
N ALA A 203 -6.50 -15.49 1.57
CA ALA A 203 -5.16 -15.38 2.09
C ALA A 203 -4.59 -13.96 1.95
N SER A 204 -4.83 -13.30 0.81
CA SER A 204 -4.39 -11.92 0.61
C SER A 204 -5.13 -10.93 1.51
N ILE A 205 -6.44 -11.11 1.72
CA ILE A 205 -7.24 -10.31 2.66
C ILE A 205 -6.69 -10.49 4.09
N GLY A 206 -6.46 -11.73 4.51
CA GLY A 206 -5.85 -12.03 5.80
C GLY A 206 -4.48 -11.35 5.97
N TRP A 207 -3.64 -11.39 4.93
CA TRP A 207 -2.35 -10.71 4.95
C TRP A 207 -2.49 -9.18 5.13
N GLY A 208 -3.44 -8.54 4.43
CA GLY A 208 -3.68 -7.10 4.54
C GLY A 208 -4.26 -6.69 5.90
N VAL A 209 -5.14 -7.51 6.47
CA VAL A 209 -5.64 -7.31 7.85
C VAL A 209 -4.49 -7.39 8.85
N ILE A 210 -3.63 -8.40 8.74
CA ILE A 210 -2.45 -8.51 9.62
C ILE A 210 -1.50 -7.33 9.42
N ALA A 211 -1.31 -6.85 8.18
CA ALA A 211 -0.50 -5.65 7.92
C ALA A 211 -1.02 -4.42 8.69
N HIS A 212 -2.34 -4.21 8.70
CA HIS A 212 -2.96 -3.10 9.44
C HIS A 212 -2.89 -3.30 10.96
N ILE A 213 -3.00 -4.55 11.44
CA ILE A 213 -2.79 -4.86 12.87
C ILE A 213 -1.35 -4.53 13.27
N ILE A 214 -0.36 -4.99 12.50
CA ILE A 214 1.07 -4.68 12.76
C ILE A 214 1.28 -3.17 12.74
N MET A 215 0.69 -2.47 11.78
CA MET A 215 0.76 -1.01 11.67
C MET A 215 0.23 -0.33 12.93
N PHE A 216 -1.03 -0.57 13.34
CA PHE A 216 -1.63 0.10 14.50
C PHE A 216 -1.03 -0.37 15.84
N ALA A 217 -0.81 -1.67 16.03
CA ALA A 217 -0.24 -2.20 17.25
C ALA A 217 1.21 -1.73 17.44
N GLY A 218 2.00 -1.74 16.37
CA GLY A 218 3.39 -1.26 16.40
C GLY A 218 3.48 0.25 16.66
N LEU A 219 2.57 1.03 16.08
CA LEU A 219 2.43 2.46 16.37
C LEU A 219 2.15 2.71 17.86
N LEU A 220 1.19 1.99 18.46
CA LEU A 220 0.88 2.15 19.87
C LEU A 220 2.04 1.65 20.75
N ALA A 221 2.65 0.52 20.40
CA ALA A 221 3.76 -0.06 21.13
C ALA A 221 5.00 0.87 21.14
N ALA A 222 5.31 1.52 20.02
CA ALA A 222 6.46 2.41 19.90
C ALA A 222 6.16 3.84 20.38
N GLY A 223 5.02 4.40 19.95
CA GLY A 223 4.68 5.82 20.11
C GLY A 223 3.87 6.16 21.36
N TYR A 224 3.11 5.22 21.92
CA TYR A 224 2.31 5.45 23.13
C TYR A 224 2.87 4.74 24.36
N PHE A 225 3.06 3.42 24.27
CA PHE A 225 3.52 2.60 25.40
C PHE A 225 5.06 2.57 25.53
N HIS A 226 5.78 2.97 24.48
CA HIS A 226 7.24 2.96 24.42
C HIS A 226 7.89 1.61 24.81
N VAL A 227 7.21 0.50 24.50
CA VAL A 227 7.68 -0.87 24.83
C VAL A 227 8.64 -1.43 23.78
N ILE A 228 8.67 -0.85 22.58
CA ILE A 228 9.62 -1.16 21.52
C ILE A 228 10.20 0.13 20.94
N PRO A 229 11.45 0.13 20.46
CA PRO A 229 11.99 1.27 19.73
C PRO A 229 11.28 1.44 18.38
N GLU A 230 11.06 2.70 17.97
CA GLU A 230 10.40 3.04 16.70
C GLU A 230 11.10 2.40 15.49
N MET A 231 12.44 2.34 15.50
CA MET A 231 13.21 1.65 14.47
C MET A 231 12.93 0.14 14.37
N GLY A 232 12.65 -0.51 15.50
CA GLY A 232 12.26 -1.93 15.52
C GLY A 232 10.89 -2.15 14.87
N TYR A 233 9.95 -1.24 15.14
CA TYR A 233 8.64 -1.21 14.47
C TYR A 233 8.78 -0.97 12.95
N PHE A 234 9.60 -0.01 12.55
CA PHE A 234 9.86 0.27 11.12
C PHE A 234 10.45 -0.92 10.38
N ALA A 235 11.43 -1.60 10.98
CA ALA A 235 12.00 -2.82 10.41
C ALA A 235 10.94 -3.91 10.22
N LEU A 236 10.04 -4.08 11.19
CA LEU A 236 8.95 -5.06 11.11
C LEU A 236 8.01 -4.78 9.92
N LEU A 237 7.66 -3.51 9.66
CA LEU A 237 6.83 -3.13 8.51
C LEU A 237 7.50 -3.45 7.17
N VAL A 238 8.79 -3.13 7.04
CA VAL A 238 9.56 -3.43 5.82
C VAL A 238 9.66 -4.93 5.61
N ILE A 239 9.97 -5.70 6.65
CA ILE A 239 10.03 -7.16 6.58
C ILE A 239 8.67 -7.72 6.15
N TRP A 240 7.58 -7.29 6.80
CA TRP A 240 6.23 -7.74 6.47
C TRP A 240 5.86 -7.44 5.00
N SER A 241 6.21 -6.25 4.51
CA SER A 241 5.98 -5.82 3.11
C SER A 241 6.66 -6.73 2.09
N ALA A 242 7.79 -7.35 2.44
CA ALA A 242 8.52 -8.26 1.57
C ALA A 242 8.01 -9.73 1.63
N VAL A 243 7.26 -10.12 2.68
CA VAL A 243 6.75 -11.48 2.87
C VAL A 243 5.97 -12.02 1.66
N PRO A 244 5.07 -11.26 0.99
CA PRO A 244 4.35 -11.76 -0.19
C PRO A 244 5.26 -12.22 -1.34
N CYS A 245 6.49 -11.73 -1.40
CA CYS A 245 7.48 -12.15 -2.41
C CYS A 245 8.23 -13.43 -2.05
N LEU A 246 8.14 -13.85 -0.78
CA LEU A 246 8.79 -15.04 -0.22
C LEU A 246 7.80 -16.19 -0.06
N VAL A 247 6.53 -15.86 0.21
CA VAL A 247 5.45 -16.81 0.52
C VAL A 247 4.58 -17.00 -0.72
N LEU A 248 4.32 -18.27 -1.07
CA LEU A 248 3.55 -18.72 -2.24
C LEU A 248 4.26 -18.45 -3.59
N ARG A 249 5.16 -19.36 -3.93
CA ARG A 249 5.78 -19.48 -5.26
C ARG A 249 4.80 -20.05 -6.29
N ASN A 250 3.63 -19.44 -6.45
CA ASN A 250 2.68 -19.86 -7.47
C ASN A 250 3.05 -19.15 -8.77
N GLY A 251 3.68 -19.90 -9.68
CA GLY A 251 3.67 -19.53 -11.10
C GLY A 251 2.22 -19.35 -11.57
N PRO A 252 1.99 -18.61 -12.68
CA PRO A 252 0.64 -18.26 -13.10
C PRO A 252 -0.26 -19.50 -13.18
N PRO A 253 -1.52 -19.44 -12.68
CA PRO A 253 -2.47 -20.53 -12.82
C PRO A 253 -2.72 -20.75 -14.30
N GLY A 254 -2.07 -21.81 -14.81
CA GLY A 254 -1.92 -22.07 -16.24
C GLY A 254 -0.67 -22.91 -16.55
N ALA A 255 0.40 -22.77 -15.77
CA ALA A 255 1.59 -23.64 -15.90
C ALA A 255 1.36 -25.08 -15.38
N LEU A 256 0.23 -25.34 -14.71
CA LEU A 256 -0.21 -26.66 -14.25
C LEU A 256 -1.42 -27.21 -15.02
N MET A 257 -1.84 -26.57 -16.11
CA MET A 257 -2.59 -27.31 -17.13
C MET A 257 -1.59 -28.15 -17.93
N LYS A 258 -1.25 -29.32 -17.36
CA LYS A 258 -0.90 -30.47 -18.19
C LYS A 258 -1.98 -30.58 -19.27
N PRO A 259 -1.64 -30.81 -20.55
CA PRO A 259 -2.59 -31.50 -21.40
C PRO A 259 -2.85 -32.85 -20.72
N LEU A 260 -4.05 -33.03 -20.18
CA LEU A 260 -4.61 -34.36 -20.08
C LEU A 260 -4.70 -34.85 -21.53
N GLY A 261 -4.11 -36.03 -21.77
CA GLY A 261 -3.71 -36.49 -23.09
C GLY A 261 -4.79 -36.46 -24.17
N GLY A 262 -4.27 -36.40 -25.39
CA GLY A 262 -4.96 -36.50 -26.68
C GLY A 262 -3.95 -36.24 -27.77
#